data_AF-A0A843BLU8-F1
#
_entry.id   AF-A0A843BLU8-F1
#
_cell.length_a   1.000
_cell.length_b   1.000
_cell.length_c   1.000
_cell.angle_alpha   90.00
_cell.angle_beta   90.00
_cell.angle_gamma   90.00
#
_symmetry.space_group_name_H-M   'P 1'
#
loop_
_entity.id
_entity.type
_entity.pdbx_description
1 polymer ?
#
loop_
_entity_poly.entity_id
_entity_poly.type
_entity_poly.pdbx_seq_one_letter_code
_entity_poly.pdbx_strand_id
1 'polypeptide(L)'
;MMAGLLLPARLLFVEFVSDDWLSSFGVIAAISISIIILAKKKGLGFFGPMLERQIYKFQKGKRGIVVFGESVFLLLILGMMVVAIDQGNSIHFEHKLQNTQYIPNSQEQVLEMTNQMTYTDWAVGFLLAPSALLTEFPKMSAAIASIDQSLDGWLMHFYTVGFVEYLELLGILIFYRISFKRKITASQLYVKAAI
;
A
#
# COMPACT_ATOMS: atom_id res chain seq x y z
N MET A 1 0.73 -10.75 7.65
CA MET A 1 -0.63 -10.49 7.13
C MET A 1 -1.52 -9.97 8.26
N MET A 2 -1.48 -8.66 8.46
CA MET A 2 -2.43 -7.83 9.22
C MET A 2 -2.74 -6.53 8.42
N ALA A 3 -1.91 -6.22 7.41
CA ALA A 3 -2.21 -5.22 6.39
C ALA A 3 -3.37 -5.74 5.53
N GLY A 4 -4.49 -5.00 5.50
CA GLY A 4 -5.70 -5.40 4.79
C GLY A 4 -6.99 -5.35 5.62
N LEU A 5 -6.91 -5.40 6.96
CA LEU A 5 -8.12 -5.25 7.79
C LEU A 5 -8.57 -3.79 7.90
N LEU A 6 -7.64 -2.84 7.85
CA LEU A 6 -7.93 -1.40 7.96
C LEU A 6 -8.25 -0.74 6.60
N LEU A 7 -7.80 -1.32 5.49
CA LEU A 7 -8.04 -0.83 4.13
C LEU A 7 -9.54 -0.60 3.82
N PRO A 8 -10.44 -1.58 4.04
CA PRO A 8 -11.87 -1.39 3.79
C PRO A 8 -12.49 -0.33 4.71
N ALA A 9 -12.11 -0.32 5.99
CA ALA A 9 -12.62 0.66 6.95
C ALA A 9 -12.15 2.09 6.63
N ARG A 10 -10.93 2.24 6.11
CA ARG A 10 -10.35 3.53 5.75
C ARG A 10 -10.90 4.08 4.44
N LEU A 11 -11.11 3.22 3.44
CA LEU A 11 -11.80 3.59 2.20
C LEU A 11 -13.21 4.12 2.51
N LEU A 12 -13.96 3.39 3.34
CA LEU A 12 -15.29 3.85 3.79
C LEU A 12 -15.20 5.15 4.63
N PHE A 13 -14.19 5.30 5.48
CA PHE A 13 -14.05 6.52 6.29
C PHE A 13 -13.75 7.76 5.44
N VAL A 14 -12.86 7.65 4.44
CA VAL A 14 -12.51 8.77 3.57
C VAL A 14 -13.65 9.09 2.61
N GLU A 15 -14.35 8.08 2.09
CA GLU A 15 -15.49 8.29 1.19
C GLU A 15 -16.73 8.88 1.89
N PHE A 16 -16.91 8.62 3.20
CA PHE A 16 -18.12 9.09 3.92
C PHE A 16 -17.89 10.19 4.97
N VAL A 17 -16.65 10.46 5.40
CA VAL A 17 -16.38 11.36 6.54
C VAL A 17 -15.47 12.53 6.21
N SER A 18 -14.53 12.43 5.27
CA SER A 18 -13.59 13.51 4.98
C SER A 18 -12.99 13.40 3.58
N ASP A 19 -13.25 14.40 2.72
CA ASP A 19 -12.73 14.47 1.34
C ASP A 19 -11.18 14.49 1.26
N ASP A 20 -10.51 14.85 2.36
CA ASP A 20 -9.06 14.93 2.47
C ASP A 20 -8.43 13.67 3.08
N TRP A 21 -7.77 12.87 2.24
CA TRP A 21 -6.97 11.70 2.64
C TRP A 21 -5.86 12.03 3.65
N LEU A 22 -5.32 13.25 3.64
CA LEU A 22 -4.33 13.78 4.59
C LEU A 22 -4.88 13.98 6.01
N SER A 23 -6.19 14.18 6.17
CA SER A 23 -6.82 14.40 7.48
C SER A 23 -6.78 13.12 8.33
N SER A 24 -7.01 11.96 7.70
CA SER A 24 -6.93 10.65 8.35
C SER A 24 -5.49 10.24 8.72
N PHE A 25 -4.49 10.77 8.02
CA PHE A 25 -3.06 10.45 8.21
C PHE A 25 -2.56 10.80 9.61
N GLY A 26 -2.90 12.01 10.09
CA GLY A 26 -2.44 12.50 11.38
C GLY A 26 -3.08 11.75 12.56
N VAL A 27 -4.35 11.37 12.44
CA VAL A 27 -5.14 10.82 13.55
C VAL A 27 -4.67 9.41 13.92
N ILE A 28 -4.53 8.51 12.94
CA ILE A 28 -4.13 7.12 13.18
C ILE A 28 -2.67 7.05 13.64
N ALA A 29 -1.79 7.86 13.04
CA ALA A 29 -0.40 7.96 13.46
C ALA A 29 -0.30 8.51 14.89
N ALA A 30 -1.03 9.58 15.24
CA ALA A 30 -1.03 10.16 16.58
C ALA A 30 -1.56 9.18 17.64
N ILE A 31 -2.64 8.45 17.35
CA ILE A 31 -3.17 7.41 18.24
C ILE A 31 -2.13 6.29 18.44
N SER A 32 -1.54 5.80 17.35
CA SER A 32 -0.56 4.71 17.39
C SER A 32 0.71 5.10 18.15
N ILE A 33 1.24 6.30 17.90
CA ILE A 33 2.39 6.85 18.63
C ILE A 33 2.05 7.04 20.11
N SER A 34 0.86 7.57 20.41
CA SER A 34 0.39 7.73 21.80
C SER A 34 0.35 6.40 22.53
N ILE A 35 -0.19 5.35 21.91
CA ILE A 35 -0.21 3.98 22.47
C ILE A 35 1.21 3.47 22.71
N ILE A 36 2.16 3.71 21.80
CA ILE A 36 3.56 3.29 21.95
C ILE A 36 4.24 4.02 23.12
N ILE A 37 4.03 5.33 23.25
CA ILE A 37 4.55 6.13 24.37
C ILE A 37 3.96 5.64 25.69
N LEU A 38 2.66 5.37 25.71
CA LEU A 38 1.93 4.92 26.90
C LEU A 38 2.34 3.49 27.29
N ALA A 39 2.62 2.61 26.31
CA ALA A 39 3.17 1.27 26.52
C ALA A 39 4.59 1.35 27.12
N LYS A 40 5.43 2.27 26.62
CA LYS A 40 6.78 2.51 27.17
C LYS A 40 6.73 3.01 28.61
N LYS A 41 5.75 3.83 28.96
CA LYS A 41 5.52 4.36 30.32
C LYS A 41 4.83 3.35 31.27
N LYS A 42 4.60 2.09 30.86
CA LYS A 42 3.82 1.07 31.59
C LYS A 42 2.37 1.50 31.90
N GLY A 43 1.84 2.50 31.20
CA GLY A 43 0.48 3.02 31.43
C GLY A 43 -0.65 2.13 30.87
N LEU A 44 -0.33 1.14 30.02
CA LEU A 44 -1.30 0.21 29.41
C LEU A 44 -1.59 -1.07 30.23
N GLY A 45 -1.08 -1.19 31.47
CA GLY A 45 -1.28 -2.38 32.30
C GLY A 45 -0.85 -3.67 31.58
N PHE A 46 -1.79 -4.63 31.41
CA PHE A 46 -1.55 -5.91 30.72
C PHE A 46 -1.31 -5.78 29.20
N PHE A 47 -1.87 -4.76 28.55
CA PHE A 47 -1.74 -4.58 27.10
C PHE A 47 -0.34 -4.13 26.67
N GLY A 48 0.35 -3.36 27.51
CA GLY A 48 1.72 -2.90 27.26
C GLY A 48 2.71 -4.04 26.96
N PRO A 49 2.90 -5.01 27.88
CA PRO A 49 3.82 -6.13 27.66
C PRO A 49 3.34 -7.10 26.58
N MET A 50 2.03 -7.19 26.32
CA MET A 50 1.48 -8.02 25.23
C MET A 50 1.82 -7.42 23.85
N LEU A 51 1.58 -6.12 23.66
CA LEU A 51 1.98 -5.39 22.46
C LEU A 51 3.50 -5.43 22.26
N GLU A 52 4.27 -5.21 23.33
CA GLU A 52 5.73 -5.26 23.28
C GLU A 52 6.22 -6.64 22.80
N ARG A 53 5.63 -7.74 23.29
CA ARG A 53 5.94 -9.11 22.83
C ARG A 53 5.58 -9.35 21.37
N GLN A 54 4.42 -8.89 20.92
CA GLN A 54 4.00 -9.08 19.53
C GLN A 54 4.90 -8.32 18.56
N ILE A 55 5.15 -7.04 18.83
CA ILE A 55 5.99 -6.21 17.96
C ILE A 55 7.44 -6.71 18.00
N TYR A 56 7.94 -7.14 19.18
CA TYR A 56 9.25 -7.76 19.27
C TYR A 56 9.35 -9.05 18.44
N LYS A 57 8.34 -9.92 18.43
CA LYS A 57 8.30 -11.11 17.57
C LYS A 57 8.30 -10.75 16.08
N PHE A 58 7.59 -9.68 15.70
CA PHE A 58 7.57 -9.18 14.33
C PHE A 58 8.92 -8.60 13.88
N GLN A 59 9.65 -7.93 14.79
CA GLN A 59 10.91 -7.27 14.47
C GLN A 59 12.17 -8.13 14.70
N LYS A 60 12.06 -9.27 15.38
CA LYS A 60 13.23 -10.13 15.68
C LYS A 60 13.64 -11.00 14.49
N GLY A 61 14.91 -10.92 14.13
CA GLY A 61 15.57 -11.86 13.21
C GLY A 61 15.25 -11.61 11.73
N LYS A 62 15.28 -12.69 10.93
CA LYS A 62 15.08 -12.62 9.46
C LYS A 62 13.67 -12.13 9.07
N ARG A 63 12.66 -12.38 9.90
CA ARG A 63 11.25 -11.98 9.64
C ARG A 63 11.06 -10.46 9.62
N GLY A 64 11.76 -9.72 10.48
CA GLY A 64 11.67 -8.26 10.51
C GLY A 64 12.24 -7.60 9.25
N ILE A 65 13.31 -8.18 8.67
CA ILE A 65 13.89 -7.72 7.40
C ILE A 65 12.92 -8.00 6.25
N VAL A 66 12.28 -9.18 6.22
CA VAL A 66 11.29 -9.52 5.19
C VAL A 66 10.08 -8.58 5.25
N VAL A 67 9.52 -8.35 6.43
CA VAL A 67 8.36 -7.44 6.59
C VAL A 67 8.71 -6.00 6.21
N PHE A 68 9.92 -5.53 6.57
CA PHE A 68 10.37 -4.21 6.18
C PHE A 68 10.60 -4.11 4.66
N GLY A 69 11.24 -5.11 4.06
CA GLY A 69 11.45 -5.19 2.62
C GLY A 69 10.14 -5.25 1.83
N GLU A 70 9.20 -6.08 2.28
CA GLU A 70 7.84 -6.17 1.71
C GLU A 70 7.11 -4.83 1.79
N SER A 71 7.18 -4.13 2.94
CA SER A 71 6.53 -2.83 3.10
C SER A 71 7.12 -1.77 2.18
N VAL A 72 8.45 -1.72 2.03
CA VAL A 72 9.13 -0.81 1.10
C VAL A 72 8.77 -1.16 -0.35
N PHE A 73 8.74 -2.44 -0.69
CA PHE A 73 8.38 -2.91 -2.02
C PHE A 73 6.93 -2.55 -2.40
N LEU A 74 5.98 -2.77 -1.48
CA LEU A 74 4.59 -2.38 -1.70
C LEU A 74 4.42 -0.86 -1.80
N LEU A 75 5.14 -0.08 -1.00
CA LEU A 75 5.16 1.38 -1.13
C LEU A 75 5.64 1.83 -2.51
N LEU A 76 6.69 1.20 -3.05
CA LEU A 76 7.19 1.51 -4.39
C LEU A 76 6.14 1.21 -5.46
N ILE A 77 5.45 0.07 -5.38
CA ILE A 77 4.39 -0.29 -6.33
C ILE A 77 3.22 0.70 -6.23
N LEU A 78 2.72 0.97 -5.04
CA LEU A 78 1.59 1.87 -4.82
C LEU A 78 1.93 3.30 -5.29
N GLY A 79 3.12 3.81 -4.93
CA GLY A 79 3.59 5.11 -5.38
C GLY A 79 3.79 5.18 -6.90
N MET A 80 4.30 4.11 -7.53
CA MET A 80 4.44 4.03 -8.97
C MET A 80 3.08 4.07 -9.68
N MET A 81 2.04 3.44 -9.12
CA MET A 81 0.68 3.49 -9.69
C MET A 81 0.06 4.88 -9.58
N VAL A 82 0.23 5.57 -8.44
CA VAL A 82 -0.21 6.97 -8.28
C VAL A 82 0.44 7.86 -9.33
N VAL A 83 1.76 7.74 -9.51
CA VAL A 83 2.50 8.49 -10.54
C VAL A 83 2.06 8.10 -11.95
N ALA A 84 1.80 6.83 -12.22
CA ALA A 84 1.33 6.37 -13.53
C ALA A 84 -0.05 6.94 -13.88
N ILE A 85 -0.96 7.04 -12.92
CA ILE A 85 -2.28 7.65 -13.14
C ILE A 85 -2.14 9.16 -13.38
N ASP A 86 -1.36 9.84 -12.53
CA ASP A 86 -1.14 11.30 -12.64
C ASP A 86 -0.47 11.67 -13.97
N GLN A 87 0.59 10.96 -14.37
CA GLN A 87 1.25 11.18 -15.66
C GLN A 87 0.37 10.78 -16.84
N GLY A 88 -0.55 9.81 -16.67
CA GLY A 88 -1.49 9.41 -17.72
C GLY A 88 -2.57 10.46 -17.98
N ASN A 89 -2.95 11.20 -16.93
CA ASN A 89 -3.91 12.31 -17.01
C ASN A 89 -3.27 13.63 -17.47
N SER A 90 -1.95 13.80 -17.30
CA SER A 90 -1.24 15.04 -17.61
C SER A 90 -0.33 14.93 -18.84
N ILE A 91 0.79 14.22 -18.72
CA ILE A 91 1.87 14.17 -19.71
C ILE A 91 1.52 13.26 -20.89
N HIS A 92 0.88 12.12 -20.62
CA HIS A 92 0.53 11.10 -21.61
C HIS A 92 -0.94 11.18 -22.03
N PHE A 93 -1.57 12.34 -21.82
CA PHE A 93 -2.95 12.61 -22.18
C PHE A 93 -3.24 12.36 -23.66
N GLU A 94 -2.29 12.63 -24.56
CA GLU A 94 -2.42 12.35 -26.00
C GLU A 94 -2.57 10.85 -26.30
N HIS A 95 -1.81 10.00 -25.59
CA HIS A 95 -1.97 8.53 -25.69
C HIS A 95 -3.28 8.06 -25.07
N LYS A 96 -3.77 8.76 -24.05
CA LYS A 96 -5.09 8.53 -23.45
C LYS A 96 -6.20 8.84 -24.46
N LEU A 97 -6.09 9.94 -25.20
CA LEU A 97 -7.04 10.33 -26.24
C LEU A 97 -7.09 9.31 -27.38
N GLN A 98 -5.92 8.82 -27.82
CA GLN A 98 -5.81 7.76 -28.82
C GLN A 98 -6.43 6.45 -28.33
N ASN A 99 -6.19 6.06 -27.08
CA ASN A 99 -6.82 4.88 -26.48
C ASN A 99 -8.34 5.05 -26.35
N THR A 100 -8.85 6.25 -26.11
CA THR A 100 -10.30 6.52 -25.99
C THR A 100 -11.07 6.23 -27.29
N GLN A 101 -10.42 6.25 -28.46
CA GLN A 101 -11.04 5.78 -29.72
C GLN A 101 -11.20 4.25 -29.79
N TYR A 102 -10.44 3.50 -28.98
CA TYR A 102 -10.47 2.03 -28.89
C TYR A 102 -11.08 1.52 -27.58
N ILE A 103 -11.36 2.40 -26.61
CA ILE A 103 -12.08 2.04 -25.40
C ILE A 103 -13.54 1.77 -25.80
N PRO A 104 -14.09 0.59 -25.48
CA PRO A 104 -15.44 0.25 -25.88
C PRO A 104 -16.44 1.23 -25.26
N ASN A 105 -17.22 1.91 -26.10
CA ASN A 105 -18.19 2.92 -25.64
C ASN A 105 -19.44 2.29 -24.98
N SER A 106 -19.53 0.96 -24.96
CA SER A 106 -20.65 0.21 -24.39
C SER A 106 -20.19 -1.03 -23.63
N GLN A 107 -20.92 -1.37 -22.58
CA GLN A 107 -20.70 -2.61 -21.79
C GLN A 107 -20.75 -3.87 -22.66
N GLU A 108 -21.57 -3.87 -23.71
CA GLU A 108 -21.71 -4.99 -24.64
C GLU A 108 -20.42 -5.28 -25.40
N GLN A 109 -19.67 -4.24 -25.78
CA GLN A 109 -18.44 -4.37 -26.53
C GLN A 109 -17.27 -4.83 -25.64
N VAL A 110 -17.27 -4.49 -24.33
CA VAL A 110 -16.36 -5.08 -23.33
C VAL A 110 -16.65 -6.57 -23.13
N LEU A 111 -17.93 -6.94 -23.05
CA LEU A 111 -18.38 -8.33 -22.91
C LEU A 111 -18.00 -9.16 -24.13
N GLU A 112 -18.11 -8.61 -25.34
CA GLU A 112 -17.72 -9.28 -26.57
C GLU A 112 -16.21 -9.52 -26.65
N MET A 113 -15.39 -8.51 -26.32
CA MET A 113 -13.93 -8.66 -26.23
C MET A 113 -13.52 -9.69 -25.17
N THR A 114 -14.21 -9.71 -24.03
CA THR A 114 -13.94 -10.66 -22.94
C THR A 114 -14.31 -12.09 -23.34
N ASN A 115 -15.42 -12.26 -24.05
CA ASN A 115 -15.86 -13.58 -24.55
C ASN A 115 -14.95 -14.14 -25.66
N GLN A 116 -14.24 -13.26 -26.37
CA GLN A 116 -13.24 -13.65 -27.38
C GLN A 116 -11.85 -13.94 -26.79
N MET A 117 -11.57 -13.52 -25.56
CA MET A 117 -10.29 -13.81 -24.91
C MET A 117 -10.24 -15.25 -24.41
N THR A 118 -9.14 -15.94 -24.73
CA THR A 118 -8.86 -17.26 -24.16
C THR A 118 -8.20 -17.10 -22.79
N TYR A 119 -8.35 -18.10 -21.89
CA TYR A 119 -7.68 -18.11 -20.58
C TYR A 119 -6.16 -17.88 -20.67
N THR A 120 -5.53 -18.30 -21.76
CA THR A 120 -4.11 -18.07 -22.03
C THR A 120 -3.78 -16.60 -22.23
N ASP A 121 -4.66 -15.84 -22.86
CA ASP A 121 -4.45 -14.42 -23.15
C ASP A 121 -4.48 -13.59 -21.86
N TRP A 122 -5.36 -13.98 -20.94
CA TRP A 122 -5.40 -13.43 -19.59
C TRP A 122 -4.12 -13.71 -18.79
N ALA A 123 -3.65 -14.96 -18.82
CA ALA A 123 -2.44 -15.35 -18.10
C ALA A 123 -1.19 -14.65 -18.64
N VAL A 124 -1.07 -14.58 -19.98
CA VAL A 124 0.03 -13.88 -20.66
C VAL A 124 -0.05 -12.38 -20.39
N GLY A 125 -1.24 -11.77 -20.48
CA GLY A 125 -1.45 -10.36 -20.17
C GLY A 125 -1.05 -10.00 -18.74
N PHE A 126 -1.44 -10.82 -17.76
CA PHE A 126 -1.07 -10.61 -16.35
C PHE A 126 0.45 -10.69 -16.13
N LEU A 127 1.13 -11.65 -16.76
CA LEU A 127 2.58 -11.83 -16.63
C LEU A 127 3.38 -10.74 -17.36
N LEU A 128 2.86 -10.24 -18.48
CA LEU A 128 3.51 -9.19 -19.26
C LEU A 128 3.23 -7.80 -18.74
N ALA A 129 2.10 -7.57 -18.03
CA ALA A 129 1.73 -6.24 -17.54
C ALA A 129 2.83 -5.56 -16.71
N PRO A 130 3.53 -6.22 -15.77
CA PRO A 130 4.65 -5.61 -15.06
C PRO A 130 5.82 -5.22 -15.98
N SER A 131 6.14 -6.06 -16.98
CA SER A 131 7.19 -5.73 -17.95
C SER A 131 6.81 -4.57 -18.85
N ALA A 132 5.55 -4.54 -19.32
CA ALA A 132 5.02 -3.47 -20.15
C ALA A 132 4.91 -2.14 -19.40
N LEU A 133 4.64 -2.18 -18.08
CA LEU A 133 4.71 -0.99 -17.23
C LEU A 133 6.12 -0.38 -17.22
N LEU A 134 7.17 -1.19 -17.34
CA LEU A 134 8.56 -0.72 -17.34
C LEU A 134 9.05 -0.32 -18.74
N THR A 135 8.65 -1.05 -19.79
CA THR A 135 9.14 -0.83 -21.16
C THR A 135 8.27 0.12 -21.97
N GLU A 136 6.97 0.10 -21.74
CA GLU A 136 5.94 0.87 -22.48
C GLU A 136 5.14 1.76 -21.50
N PHE A 137 5.85 2.34 -20.53
CA PHE A 137 5.27 3.14 -19.45
C PHE A 137 4.26 4.19 -19.93
N PRO A 138 4.52 5.00 -20.99
CA PRO A 138 3.56 6.01 -21.46
C PRO A 138 2.19 5.44 -21.85
N LYS A 139 2.19 4.30 -22.56
CA LYS A 139 0.95 3.64 -23.02
C LYS A 139 0.20 3.00 -21.87
N MET A 140 0.93 2.35 -20.96
CA MET A 140 0.34 1.71 -19.78
C MET A 140 -0.21 2.76 -18.81
N SER A 141 0.51 3.85 -18.58
CA SER A 141 0.07 5.01 -17.80
C SER A 141 -1.23 5.61 -18.35
N ALA A 142 -1.32 5.82 -19.66
CA ALA A 142 -2.55 6.27 -20.31
C ALA A 142 -3.71 5.27 -20.16
N ALA A 143 -3.45 3.96 -20.25
CA ALA A 143 -4.46 2.93 -20.06
C ALA A 143 -4.99 2.91 -18.61
N ILE A 144 -4.10 2.92 -17.61
CA ILE A 144 -4.48 2.94 -16.19
C ILE A 144 -5.25 4.22 -15.85
N ALA A 145 -4.82 5.37 -16.38
CA ALA A 145 -5.53 6.65 -16.21
C ALA A 145 -6.91 6.68 -16.89
N SER A 146 -7.11 5.90 -17.96
CA SER A 146 -8.42 5.74 -18.59
C SER A 146 -9.36 4.89 -17.73
N ILE A 147 -8.84 3.81 -17.13
CA ILE A 147 -9.57 2.99 -16.16
C ILE A 147 -9.95 3.83 -14.95
N ASP A 148 -9.02 4.62 -14.42
CA ASP A 148 -9.28 5.53 -13.29
C ASP A 148 -10.41 6.52 -13.61
N GLN A 149 -10.40 7.11 -14.81
CA GLN A 149 -11.48 8.00 -15.25
C GLN A 149 -12.81 7.26 -15.39
N SER A 150 -12.83 6.00 -15.83
CA SER A 150 -14.07 5.20 -15.90
C SER A 150 -14.62 4.82 -14.52
N LEU A 151 -13.78 4.88 -13.49
CA LEU A 151 -14.11 4.62 -12.10
C LEU A 151 -14.26 5.92 -11.29
N ASP A 152 -14.46 7.06 -11.97
CA ASP A 152 -14.62 8.39 -11.36
C ASP A 152 -13.49 8.77 -10.37
N GLY A 153 -12.26 8.34 -10.64
CA GLY A 153 -11.09 8.65 -9.80
C GLY A 153 -10.93 7.74 -8.57
N TRP A 154 -11.77 6.71 -8.44
CA TRP A 154 -11.70 5.76 -7.32
C TRP A 154 -10.39 4.97 -7.28
N LEU A 155 -9.80 4.65 -8.45
CA LEU A 155 -8.57 3.86 -8.53
C LEU A 155 -7.36 4.64 -8.01
N MET A 156 -7.24 5.92 -8.40
CA MET A 156 -6.27 6.86 -7.87
C MET A 156 -6.43 6.99 -6.36
N HIS A 157 -7.68 7.18 -5.90
CA HIS A 157 -8.00 7.28 -4.48
C HIS A 157 -7.53 6.04 -3.70
N PHE A 158 -7.85 4.85 -4.19
CA PHE A 158 -7.46 3.59 -3.58
C PHE A 158 -5.94 3.45 -3.43
N TYR A 159 -5.19 3.74 -4.49
CA TYR A 159 -3.72 3.65 -4.45
C TYR A 159 -3.09 4.70 -3.54
N THR A 160 -3.63 5.93 -3.51
CA THR A 160 -3.16 6.98 -2.59
C THR A 160 -3.45 6.60 -1.13
N VAL A 161 -4.65 6.14 -0.81
CA VAL A 161 -5.02 5.70 0.55
C VAL A 161 -4.15 4.52 1.00
N GLY A 162 -3.97 3.52 0.14
CA GLY A 162 -3.10 2.38 0.41
C GLY A 162 -1.64 2.81 0.61
N PHE A 163 -1.11 3.69 -0.24
CA PHE A 163 0.26 4.20 -0.12
C PHE A 163 0.50 4.87 1.24
N VAL A 164 -0.44 5.71 1.66
CA VAL A 164 -0.37 6.44 2.93
C VAL A 164 -0.46 5.49 4.13
N GLU A 165 -1.34 4.49 4.09
CA GLU A 165 -1.44 3.46 5.13
C GLU A 165 -0.12 2.70 5.31
N TYR A 166 0.49 2.25 4.20
CA TYR A 166 1.77 1.55 4.28
C TYR A 166 2.91 2.46 4.77
N LEU A 167 2.86 3.76 4.47
CA LEU A 167 3.84 4.74 4.94
C LEU A 167 3.72 4.91 6.47
N GLU A 168 2.50 5.02 6.99
CA GLU A 168 2.24 5.07 8.44
C GLU A 168 2.71 3.82 9.16
N LEU A 169 2.36 2.64 8.65
CA LEU A 169 2.78 1.36 9.23
C LEU A 169 4.31 1.26 9.28
N LEU A 170 4.97 1.68 8.20
CA LEU A 170 6.43 1.71 8.13
C LEU A 170 7.00 2.71 9.15
N GLY A 171 6.42 3.91 9.26
CA GLY A 171 6.80 4.92 10.24
C GLY A 171 6.67 4.44 11.69
N ILE A 172 5.56 3.78 12.02
CA ILE A 172 5.30 3.17 13.32
C ILE A 172 6.34 2.08 13.63
N LEU A 173 6.64 1.21 12.65
CA LEU A 173 7.66 0.16 12.79
C LEU A 173 9.05 0.72 13.04
N ILE A 174 9.45 1.78 12.30
CA ILE A 174 10.71 2.48 12.50
C ILE A 174 10.76 3.12 13.90
N PHE A 175 9.72 3.88 14.27
CA PHE A 175 9.65 4.57 15.55
C PHE A 175 9.77 3.60 16.73
N TYR A 176 9.11 2.44 16.62
CA TYR A 176 9.24 1.38 17.62
C TYR A 176 10.65 0.81 17.69
N ARG A 177 11.27 0.51 16.54
CA ARG A 177 12.65 -0.03 16.48
C ARG A 177 13.65 0.91 17.15
N ILE A 178 13.48 2.22 16.97
CA ILE A 178 14.29 3.24 17.63
C ILE A 178 13.98 3.29 19.13
N SER A 179 12.71 3.31 19.50
CA SER A 179 12.26 3.45 20.89
C SER A 179 12.64 2.28 21.80
N PHE A 180 12.72 1.06 21.26
CA PHE A 180 13.02 -0.17 22.00
C PHE A 180 14.40 -0.78 21.68
N LYS A 181 15.25 -0.06 20.93
CA LYS A 181 16.59 -0.50 20.46
C LYS A 181 17.46 -1.09 21.58
N ARG A 182 17.49 -0.45 22.76
CA ARG A 182 18.27 -0.91 23.94
C ARG A 182 17.85 -2.28 24.48
N LYS A 183 16.55 -2.61 24.48
CA LYS A 183 16.04 -3.90 24.96
C LYS A 183 16.29 -5.03 23.94
N ILE A 184 16.24 -4.70 22.65
CA ILE A 184 16.49 -5.67 21.56
C ILE A 184 17.95 -6.15 21.60
N THR A 185 18.90 -5.21 21.74
CA THR A 185 20.34 -5.54 21.83
C THR A 185 20.68 -6.33 23.09
N ALA A 186 20.13 -5.94 24.26
CA ALA A 186 20.36 -6.65 25.52
C ALA A 186 19.83 -8.09 25.49
N SER A 187 18.68 -8.33 24.87
CA SER A 187 18.12 -9.67 24.69
C SER A 187 18.92 -10.55 23.72
N GLN A 188 19.50 -9.97 22.66
CA GLN A 188 20.34 -10.73 21.71
C GLN A 188 21.66 -11.16 22.34
N LEU A 189 22.22 -10.34 23.23
CA LEU A 189 23.41 -10.66 24.02
C LEU A 189 23.15 -11.84 24.98
N TYR A 190 22.02 -11.84 25.70
CA TYR A 190 21.66 -12.95 26.59
C TYR A 190 21.46 -14.29 25.86
N VAL A 191 20.85 -14.27 24.67
CA VAL A 191 20.68 -15.51 23.88
C VAL A 191 22.01 -16.02 23.33
N LYS A 192 22.95 -15.13 22.98
CA LYS A 192 24.30 -15.53 22.56
C LYS A 192 25.19 -16.00 23.69
N ALA A 193 24.95 -15.55 24.93
CA ALA A 193 25.70 -15.96 26.11
C ALA A 193 25.17 -17.26 26.75
N ALA A 194 24.01 -17.74 26.33
CA ALA A 194 23.37 -18.97 26.81
C ALA A 194 23.53 -20.18 25.85
N ILE A 195 24.30 -20.00 24.78
CA ILE A 195 24.75 -21.04 23.84
C ILE A 195 26.25 -21.19 24.04
#